data_AF-A0A969HH35-F1
#
_entry.id   AF-A0A969HH35-F1
#
_cell.length_a   1.000
_cell.length_b   1.000
_cell.length_c   1.000
_cell.angle_alpha   90.00
_cell.angle_beta   90.00
_cell.angle_gamma   90.00
#
_symmetry.space_group_name_H-M   'P 1'
#
loop_
_entity.id
_entity.type
_entity.pdbx_description
1 polymer ?
#
loop_
_entity_poly.entity_id
_entity_poly.type
_entity_poly.pdbx_seq_one_letter_code
_entity_poly.pdbx_strand_id
1 'polypeptide(L)'
;IMEQYRYFYLGLGLFTVLILYAFYWIHWPDARGWDLVLYRLIKSFNRWFWLLAILGFGKKYLSFNNAILKYANEAVYPFYILHQTIIIILAYPLISVNWPIGIKFVLLAVGTFVISGALYEFLIKRWVLTRVLFGLKSRSGASSVQILPQFR
;
A
#
# COMPACT_ATOMS: atom_id res chain seq x y z
N ILE A 1 -11.80 -0.33 20.50
CA ILE A 1 -12.32 0.19 19.21
C ILE A 1 -11.90 -0.71 18.04
N MET A 2 -10.96 -0.35 17.14
CA MET A 2 -10.77 -1.07 15.84
C MET A 2 -10.60 -2.60 15.93
N GLU A 3 -9.87 -3.10 16.93
CA GLU A 3 -9.62 -4.54 17.10
C GLU A 3 -10.89 -5.36 17.43
N GLN A 4 -11.90 -4.71 17.99
CA GLN A 4 -13.13 -5.31 18.50
C GLN A 4 -14.16 -5.54 17.38
N TYR A 5 -14.17 -4.68 16.36
CA TYR A 5 -15.09 -4.74 15.21
C TYR A 5 -14.49 -5.46 13.99
N ARG A 6 -13.29 -6.04 14.09
CA ARG A 6 -12.60 -6.67 12.95
C ARG A 6 -13.42 -7.76 12.25
N TYR A 7 -14.11 -8.62 13.00
CA TYR A 7 -15.00 -9.64 12.43
C TYR A 7 -16.29 -9.04 11.85
N PHE A 8 -16.77 -7.92 12.40
CA PHE A 8 -17.91 -7.18 11.85
C PHE A 8 -17.56 -6.56 10.49
N TYR A 9 -16.37 -5.99 10.32
CA TYR A 9 -15.91 -5.48 9.01
C TYR A 9 -15.65 -6.60 7.99
N LEU A 10 -15.13 -7.76 8.39
CA LEU A 10 -15.05 -8.92 7.49
C LEU A 10 -16.44 -9.45 7.11
N GLY A 11 -17.37 -9.57 8.07
CA GLY A 11 -18.75 -9.99 7.82
C GLY A 11 -19.45 -9.03 6.85
N LEU A 12 -19.32 -7.72 7.06
CA LEU A 12 -19.86 -6.68 6.18
C LEU A 12 -19.19 -6.71 4.79
N GLY A 13 -17.88 -6.94 4.71
CA GLY A 13 -17.12 -7.06 3.46
C GLY A 13 -17.54 -8.28 2.64
N LEU A 14 -17.70 -9.44 3.27
CA LEU A 14 -18.22 -10.67 2.66
C LEU A 14 -19.69 -10.51 2.25
N PHE A 15 -20.53 -9.97 3.12
CA PHE A 15 -21.96 -9.72 2.84
C PHE A 15 -22.15 -8.78 1.65
N THR A 16 -21.36 -7.69 1.57
CA THR A 16 -21.42 -6.77 0.42
C THR A 16 -20.75 -7.35 -0.84
N VAL A 17 -19.81 -8.29 -0.74
CA VAL A 17 -19.35 -9.10 -1.91
C VAL A 17 -20.47 -10.01 -2.40
N LEU A 18 -21.16 -10.73 -1.50
CA LEU A 18 -22.25 -11.64 -1.86
C LEU A 18 -23.41 -10.88 -2.53
N ILE A 19 -23.78 -9.70 -2.02
CA ILE A 19 -24.75 -8.80 -2.66
C ILE A 19 -24.28 -8.36 -4.05
N LEU A 20 -23.03 -7.93 -4.20
CA LEU A 20 -22.49 -7.50 -5.51
C LEU A 20 -22.39 -8.64 -6.52
N TYR A 21 -22.10 -9.86 -6.05
CA TYR A 21 -22.02 -11.06 -6.88
C TYR A 21 -23.42 -11.50 -7.33
N ALA A 22 -24.37 -11.61 -6.41
CA ALA A 22 -25.76 -11.92 -6.72
C ALA A 22 -26.40 -10.86 -7.63
N PHE A 23 -26.16 -9.56 -7.38
CA PHE A 23 -26.70 -8.48 -8.20
C PHE A 23 -26.25 -8.58 -9.66
N TYR A 24 -24.96 -8.86 -9.93
CA TYR A 24 -24.46 -9.08 -11.30
C TYR A 24 -24.95 -10.43 -11.85
N TRP A 25 -24.97 -11.51 -11.07
CA TRP A 25 -25.47 -12.80 -11.57
C TRP A 25 -26.94 -12.72 -12.05
N ILE A 26 -27.71 -11.75 -11.53
CA ILE A 26 -29.09 -11.45 -11.97
C ILE A 26 -29.14 -10.34 -13.05
N HIS A 27 -28.40 -9.23 -12.91
CA HIS A 27 -28.58 -8.01 -13.72
C HIS A 27 -27.42 -7.66 -14.69
N TRP A 28 -26.29 -8.38 -14.68
CA TRP A 28 -25.13 -8.05 -15.53
C TRP A 28 -25.49 -7.93 -17.03
N PRO A 29 -26.42 -8.71 -17.62
CA PRO A 29 -26.86 -8.50 -19.02
C PRO A 29 -27.54 -7.14 -19.30
N ASP A 30 -28.34 -6.62 -18.36
CA ASP A 30 -29.30 -5.54 -18.64
C ASP A 30 -29.25 -4.32 -17.71
N ALA A 31 -28.35 -4.28 -16.73
CA ALA A 31 -28.18 -3.12 -15.84
C ALA A 31 -27.90 -1.84 -16.65
N ARG A 32 -28.81 -0.86 -16.58
CA ARG A 32 -28.75 0.42 -17.31
C ARG A 32 -29.05 1.58 -16.36
N GLY A 33 -28.58 2.78 -16.72
CA GLY A 33 -28.86 4.01 -15.95
C GLY A 33 -28.44 3.91 -14.47
N TRP A 34 -29.42 4.08 -13.56
CA TRP A 34 -29.21 4.17 -12.12
C TRP A 34 -28.62 2.90 -11.50
N ASP A 35 -28.94 1.70 -12.03
CA ASP A 35 -28.44 0.42 -11.51
C ASP A 35 -26.92 0.32 -11.63
N LEU A 36 -26.36 0.82 -12.73
CA LEU A 36 -24.91 0.90 -12.92
C LEU A 36 -24.25 1.89 -11.95
N VAL A 37 -24.94 2.98 -11.60
CA VAL A 37 -24.44 3.96 -10.63
C VAL A 37 -24.44 3.37 -9.22
N LEU A 38 -25.56 2.75 -8.80
CA LEU A 38 -25.68 2.04 -7.53
C LEU A 38 -24.65 0.92 -7.41
N TYR A 39 -24.52 0.06 -8.43
CA TYR A 39 -23.50 -1.00 -8.45
C TYR A 39 -22.08 -0.43 -8.34
N ARG A 40 -21.74 0.65 -9.08
CA ARG A 40 -20.42 1.29 -9.00
C ARG A 40 -20.14 1.91 -7.63
N LEU A 41 -21.14 2.50 -6.97
CA LEU A 41 -21.02 3.05 -5.62
C LEU A 41 -20.83 1.93 -4.59
N ILE A 42 -21.69 0.92 -4.57
CA ILE A 42 -21.60 -0.23 -3.64
C ILE A 42 -20.26 -0.97 -3.84
N LYS A 43 -19.82 -1.19 -5.09
CA LYS A 43 -18.51 -1.77 -5.43
C LYS A 43 -17.34 -0.90 -4.96
N SER A 44 -17.53 0.40 -4.78
CA SER A 44 -16.50 1.32 -4.27
C SER A 44 -16.46 1.33 -2.74
N PHE A 45 -17.61 1.32 -2.06
CA PHE A 45 -17.69 1.13 -0.61
C PHE A 45 -17.20 -0.25 -0.16
N ASN A 46 -17.48 -1.30 -0.93
CA ASN A 46 -16.98 -2.65 -0.65
C ASN A 46 -15.43 -2.71 -0.64
N ARG A 47 -14.75 -2.02 -1.58
CA ARG A 47 -13.28 -1.89 -1.55
C ARG A 47 -12.79 -1.19 -0.27
N TRP A 48 -13.48 -0.14 0.18
CA TRP A 48 -13.16 0.52 1.46
C TRP A 48 -13.38 -0.39 2.68
N PHE A 49 -14.45 -1.18 2.71
CA PHE A 49 -14.68 -2.15 3.79
C PHE A 49 -13.61 -3.25 3.82
N TRP A 50 -13.18 -3.76 2.66
CA TRP A 50 -12.05 -4.70 2.59
C TRP A 50 -10.74 -4.07 3.04
N LEU A 51 -10.43 -2.83 2.64
CA LEU A 51 -9.25 -2.10 3.13
C LEU A 51 -9.28 -1.94 4.65
N LEU A 52 -10.41 -1.51 5.23
CA LEU A 52 -10.56 -1.37 6.68
C LEU A 52 -10.48 -2.72 7.42
N ALA A 53 -11.03 -3.80 6.85
CA ALA A 53 -10.89 -5.13 7.43
C ALA A 53 -9.44 -5.64 7.40
N ILE A 54 -8.74 -5.49 6.27
CA ILE A 54 -7.33 -5.87 6.12
C ILE A 54 -6.43 -5.04 7.05
N LEU A 55 -6.66 -3.73 7.18
CA LEU A 55 -5.92 -2.88 8.12
C LEU A 55 -6.25 -3.23 9.58
N GLY A 56 -7.49 -3.56 9.90
CA GLY A 56 -7.92 -4.01 11.23
C GLY A 56 -7.32 -5.35 11.64
N PHE A 57 -7.19 -6.30 10.72
CA PHE A 57 -6.48 -7.56 10.94
C PHE A 57 -4.97 -7.36 10.97
N GLY A 58 -4.40 -6.57 10.06
CA GLY A 58 -2.97 -6.21 10.06
C GLY A 58 -2.55 -5.56 11.38
N LYS A 59 -3.37 -4.66 11.94
CA LYS A 59 -3.10 -4.05 13.25
C LYS A 59 -3.11 -5.05 14.42
N LYS A 60 -3.67 -6.26 14.28
CA LYS A 60 -3.64 -7.30 15.33
C LYS A 60 -2.60 -8.38 15.08
N TYR A 61 -2.46 -8.84 13.84
CA TYR A 61 -1.60 -9.97 13.47
C TYR A 61 -0.21 -9.55 12.95
N LEU A 62 0.01 -8.23 12.75
CA LEU A 62 1.29 -7.66 12.34
C LEU A 62 1.83 -6.61 13.33
N SER A 63 1.19 -6.41 14.49
CA SER A 63 1.65 -5.50 15.55
C SER A 63 2.79 -6.07 16.41
N PHE A 64 3.81 -6.62 15.76
CA PHE A 64 5.02 -7.13 16.41
C PHE A 64 6.17 -6.13 16.24
N ASN A 65 6.90 -5.85 17.32
CA ASN A 65 7.97 -4.82 17.34
C ASN A 65 9.28 -5.32 16.68
N ASN A 66 9.17 -5.90 15.49
CA ASN A 66 10.28 -6.52 14.77
C ASN A 66 11.08 -5.48 13.98
N ALA A 67 12.41 -5.61 13.99
CA ALA A 67 13.31 -4.74 13.23
C ALA A 67 12.98 -4.70 11.72
N ILE A 68 12.52 -5.84 11.17
CA ILE A 68 12.06 -5.97 9.78
C ILE A 68 10.84 -5.06 9.51
N LEU A 69 9.88 -5.00 10.42
CA LEU A 69 8.68 -4.16 10.26
C LEU A 69 9.03 -2.67 10.34
N LYS A 70 9.98 -2.29 11.21
CA LYS A 70 10.51 -0.92 11.26
C LYS A 70 11.23 -0.55 9.95
N TYR A 71 12.09 -1.43 9.44
CA TYR A 71 12.77 -1.22 8.17
C TYR A 71 11.78 -1.11 6.99
N ALA A 72 10.78 -1.99 6.94
CA ALA A 72 9.72 -1.93 5.93
C ALA A 72 8.93 -0.61 5.99
N ASN A 73 8.55 -0.14 7.19
CA ASN A 73 7.89 1.16 7.36
C ASN A 73 8.78 2.34 6.93
N GLU A 74 10.10 2.29 7.18
CA GLU A 74 11.06 3.28 6.65
C GLU A 74 11.29 3.16 5.13
N ALA A 75 10.94 2.03 4.51
CA ALA A 75 11.10 1.77 3.07
C ALA A 75 9.85 2.07 2.22
N VAL A 76 8.65 1.84 2.75
CA VAL A 76 7.38 1.95 2.01
C VAL A 76 7.14 3.37 1.47
N TYR A 77 7.38 4.42 2.27
CA TYR A 77 7.06 5.79 1.85
C TYR A 77 7.92 6.29 0.66
N PRO A 78 9.26 6.15 0.68
CA PRO A 78 10.05 6.47 -0.51
C PRO A 78 9.81 5.53 -1.69
N PHE A 79 9.62 4.23 -1.43
CA PHE A 79 9.33 3.26 -2.50
C PHE A 79 8.05 3.65 -3.26
N TYR A 80 6.98 4.04 -2.55
CA TYR A 80 5.73 4.49 -3.14
C TYR A 80 5.91 5.69 -4.09
N ILE A 81 6.68 6.71 -3.67
CA ILE A 81 6.95 7.91 -4.48
C ILE A 81 7.80 7.59 -5.72
N LEU A 82 8.83 6.76 -5.55
CA LEU A 82 9.72 6.37 -6.64
C LEU A 82 9.04 5.43 -7.64
N HIS A 83 8.21 4.50 -7.17
CA HIS A 83 7.58 3.46 -7.98
C HIS A 83 6.85 4.04 -9.20
N GLN A 84 5.96 5.02 -9.01
CA GLN A 84 5.18 5.58 -10.11
C GLN A 84 6.00 6.39 -11.12
N THR A 85 7.07 7.09 -10.68
CA THR A 85 7.96 7.81 -11.61
C THR A 85 8.79 6.83 -12.46
N ILE A 86 9.26 5.73 -11.85
CA ILE A 86 10.02 4.69 -12.54
C ILE A 86 9.13 3.92 -13.54
N ILE A 87 7.85 3.66 -13.22
CA ILE A 87 6.89 3.11 -14.20
C ILE A 87 6.85 3.98 -15.46
N ILE A 88 6.73 5.31 -15.31
CA ILE A 88 6.62 6.22 -16.46
C ILE A 88 7.92 6.24 -17.27
N ILE A 89 9.07 6.30 -16.60
CA ILE A 89 10.41 6.29 -17.24
C ILE A 89 10.64 5.00 -18.04
N LEU A 90 10.21 3.84 -17.54
CA LEU A 90 10.30 2.56 -18.26
C LEU A 90 9.21 2.42 -19.34
N ALA A 91 7.99 2.87 -19.08
CA ALA A 91 6.85 2.69 -19.98
C ALA A 91 7.00 3.52 -21.26
N TYR A 92 7.53 4.74 -21.16
CA TYR A 92 7.68 5.65 -22.30
C TYR A 92 8.44 5.01 -23.50
N PRO A 93 9.66 4.46 -23.35
CA PRO A 93 10.32 3.74 -24.43
C PRO A 93 9.66 2.37 -24.73
N LEU A 94 9.05 1.69 -23.74
CA LEU A 94 8.39 0.41 -24.01
C LEU A 94 7.09 0.52 -24.82
N ILE A 95 6.48 1.70 -24.92
CA ILE A 95 5.27 1.91 -25.74
C ILE A 95 5.59 1.76 -27.23
N SER A 96 6.67 2.38 -27.73
CA SER A 96 7.03 2.38 -29.16
C SER A 96 7.63 1.06 -29.66
N VAL A 97 8.21 0.23 -28.79
CA VAL A 97 8.76 -1.08 -29.14
C VAL A 97 7.64 -2.06 -29.49
N ASN A 98 7.69 -2.72 -30.66
CA ASN A 98 6.65 -3.63 -31.14
C ASN A 98 6.77 -5.05 -30.54
N TRP A 99 6.68 -5.17 -29.20
CA TRP A 99 6.79 -6.43 -28.45
C TRP A 99 5.43 -6.94 -27.91
N PRO A 100 5.27 -8.26 -27.70
CA PRO A 100 4.11 -8.84 -27.03
C PRO A 100 3.81 -8.20 -25.66
N ILE A 101 2.52 -7.92 -25.42
CA ILE A 101 2.06 -7.18 -24.22
C ILE A 101 2.47 -7.83 -22.90
N GLY A 102 2.53 -9.17 -22.83
CA GLY A 102 2.99 -9.90 -21.65
C GLY A 102 4.47 -9.66 -21.33
N ILE A 103 5.34 -9.56 -22.35
CA ILE A 103 6.77 -9.25 -22.15
C ILE A 103 6.91 -7.80 -21.67
N LYS A 104 6.16 -6.86 -22.25
CA LYS A 104 6.13 -5.47 -21.78
C LYS A 104 5.70 -5.38 -20.30
N PHE A 105 4.65 -6.10 -19.92
CA PHE A 105 4.14 -6.13 -18.55
C PHE A 105 5.15 -6.71 -17.56
N VAL A 106 5.77 -7.87 -17.86
CA VAL A 106 6.78 -8.48 -16.98
C VAL A 106 8.01 -7.59 -16.86
N LEU A 107 8.50 -7.00 -17.96
CA LEU A 107 9.65 -6.09 -17.92
C LEU A 107 9.35 -4.83 -17.10
N LEU A 108 8.14 -4.27 -17.21
CA LEU A 108 7.69 -3.14 -16.39
C LEU A 108 7.59 -3.53 -14.91
N ALA A 109 6.90 -4.61 -14.58
CA ALA A 109 6.68 -5.04 -13.19
C ALA A 109 8.01 -5.36 -12.48
N VAL A 110 8.86 -6.20 -13.10
CA VAL A 110 10.17 -6.59 -12.54
C VAL A 110 11.14 -5.41 -12.58
N GLY A 111 11.24 -4.71 -13.71
CA GLY A 111 12.15 -3.57 -13.87
C GLY A 111 11.85 -2.44 -12.88
N THR A 112 10.57 -2.10 -12.68
CA THR A 112 10.19 -1.10 -11.69
C THR A 112 10.50 -1.59 -10.28
N PHE A 113 10.12 -2.83 -9.92
CA PHE A 113 10.37 -3.36 -8.57
C PHE A 113 11.87 -3.37 -8.22
N VAL A 114 12.71 -3.85 -9.13
CA VAL A 114 14.17 -3.89 -8.97
C VAL A 114 14.77 -2.48 -8.90
N ILE A 115 14.37 -1.56 -9.80
CA ILE A 115 14.93 -0.20 -9.82
C ILE A 115 14.45 0.62 -8.61
N SER A 116 13.19 0.50 -8.19
CA SER A 116 12.69 1.12 -6.94
C SER A 116 13.42 0.60 -5.70
N GLY A 117 13.67 -0.72 -5.63
CA GLY A 117 14.44 -1.34 -4.55
C GLY A 117 15.90 -0.88 -4.53
N ALA A 118 16.58 -0.92 -5.68
CA ALA A 118 17.96 -0.48 -5.82
C ALA A 118 18.14 1.01 -5.49
N LEU A 119 17.24 1.88 -5.95
CA LEU A 119 17.28 3.30 -5.61
C LEU A 119 17.07 3.54 -4.11
N TYR A 120 16.19 2.77 -3.45
CA TYR A 120 16.06 2.83 -1.99
C TYR A 120 17.37 2.44 -1.28
N GLU A 121 17.99 1.32 -1.65
CA GLU A 121 19.23 0.86 -1.02
C GLU A 121 20.44 1.76 -1.29
N PHE A 122 20.58 2.29 -2.51
CA PHE A 122 21.76 3.08 -2.91
C PHE A 122 21.65 4.58 -2.56
N LEU A 123 20.46 5.18 -2.61
CA LEU A 123 20.27 6.59 -2.24
C LEU A 123 19.96 6.74 -0.75
N ILE A 124 18.87 6.13 -0.28
CA ILE A 124 18.24 6.54 0.99
C ILE A 124 18.97 5.98 2.21
N LYS A 125 19.62 4.81 2.06
CA LYS A 125 20.53 4.25 3.06
C LYS A 125 21.85 5.04 3.17
N ARG A 126 22.23 5.80 2.14
CA ARG A 126 23.56 6.42 1.97
C ARG A 126 23.56 7.95 2.19
N TRP A 127 22.48 8.66 1.85
CA TRP A 127 22.41 10.12 1.95
C TRP A 127 21.49 10.58 3.07
N VAL A 128 22.06 11.28 4.06
CA VAL A 128 21.31 11.83 5.22
C VAL A 128 20.26 12.84 4.78
N LEU A 129 20.53 13.61 3.72
CA LEU A 129 19.60 14.62 3.19
C LEU A 129 18.28 13.99 2.68
N THR A 130 18.36 12.89 1.93
CA THR A 130 17.16 12.15 1.51
C THR A 130 16.41 11.55 2.69
N ARG A 131 17.11 11.16 3.76
CA ARG A 131 16.47 10.63 4.96
C ARG A 131 15.56 11.68 5.63
N VAL A 132 16.00 12.95 5.67
CA VAL A 132 15.18 14.08 6.14
C VAL A 132 14.05 14.42 5.16
N LEU A 133 14.34 14.49 3.85
CA LEU A 133 13.35 14.80 2.81
C LEU A 133 12.19 13.79 2.75
N PHE A 134 12.44 12.51 3.03
CA PHE A 134 11.41 11.48 3.12
C PHE A 134 10.86 11.28 4.56
N GLY A 135 11.11 12.22 5.48
CA GLY A 135 10.52 12.22 6.83
C GLY A 135 11.02 11.10 7.77
N LEU A 136 12.10 10.41 7.40
CA LEU A 136 12.63 9.28 8.15
C LEU A 136 13.45 9.75 9.35
N LYS A 137 13.27 9.12 10.51
CA LYS A 137 13.89 9.55 11.77
C LYS A 137 15.43 9.54 11.66
N SER A 138 16.05 10.69 11.91
CA SER A 138 17.51 10.83 11.89
C SER A 138 18.18 9.85 12.85
N ARG A 139 19.38 9.37 12.49
CA ARG A 139 20.17 8.43 13.31
C ARG A 139 21.00 9.13 14.40
N SER A 140 20.81 10.44 14.60
CA SER A 140 21.43 11.24 15.65
C SER A 140 20.35 11.96 16.46
N GLY A 141 20.58 12.14 17.77
CA GLY A 141 19.69 12.90 18.66
C GLY A 141 18.75 12.08 19.57
N ALA A 142 19.25 11.03 20.23
CA ALA A 142 18.57 10.40 21.37
C ALA A 142 19.52 9.72 22.39
N SER A 143 20.79 10.14 22.44
CA SER A 143 21.65 9.84 23.59
C SER A 143 21.20 10.68 24.79
N SER A 144 21.28 10.11 25.99
CA SER A 144 21.22 10.83 27.27
C SER A 144 20.12 11.89 27.43
N VAL A 145 18.86 11.44 27.56
CA VAL A 145 18.05 12.00 28.66
C VAL A 145 18.53 11.31 29.93
N GLN A 146 19.64 11.82 30.46
CA GLN A 146 20.17 11.41 31.75
C GLN A 146 19.24 12.03 32.80
N ILE A 147 18.21 11.29 33.19
CA ILE A 147 17.35 11.66 34.33
C ILE A 147 18.29 11.82 35.53
N LEU A 148 18.40 13.04 36.04
CA LEU A 148 19.26 13.36 37.16
C LEU A 148 18.88 12.46 38.35
N PRO A 149 19.85 11.95 39.13
CA PRO A 149 19.53 11.31 40.40
C PRO A 149 18.77 12.31 41.26
N GLN A 150 17.52 11.95 41.62
CA GLN A 150 16.65 12.75 42.46
C GLN A 150 17.28 12.79 43.86
N PHE A 151 18.02 13.85 44.17
CA PHE A 151 18.79 13.93 45.42
C PHE A 151 17.88 14.22 46.62
N ARG A 152 17.62 13.14 47.36
CA ARG A 152 17.22 13.09 48.78
C ARG A 152 15.77 13.44 49.14
#